data_AF-A0A7C0WA39-F1
#
_entry.id   AF-A0A7C0WA39-F1
#
_cell.length_a   1.000
_cell.length_b   1.000
_cell.length_c   1.000
_cell.angle_alpha   90.00
_cell.angle_beta   90.00
_cell.angle_gamma   90.00
#
_symmetry.space_group_name_H-M   'P 1'
#
loop_
_entity.id
_entity.type
_entity.pdbx_description
1 polymer ?
#
loop_
_entity_poly.entity_id
_entity_poly.type
_entity_poly.pdbx_seq_one_letter_code
_entity_poly.pdbx_strand_id
1 'polypeptide(L)'
;TDDGSYGFKGFVTDAITDNVDLTNGKHHLYGCGPEGMLKALDELALSKNLPGQLSLEAPMPCGIGICLGCIKPLRAGGYTRICREGPVYDVGEVLL
;
A
#
# COMPACT_ATOMS: atom_id res chain seq x y z
N THR A 1 -13.94 8.93 -10.25
CA THR A 1 -14.54 7.71 -9.67
C THR A 1 -14.43 6.57 -10.68
N ASP A 2 -14.58 5.32 -10.23
CA ASP A 2 -14.49 4.14 -11.10
C ASP A 2 -15.48 4.19 -12.28
N ASP A 3 -16.70 4.69 -12.04
CA ASP A 3 -17.75 4.83 -13.04
C ASP A 3 -17.68 6.13 -13.87
N GLY A 4 -16.83 7.09 -13.46
CA GLY A 4 -16.72 8.40 -14.08
C GLY A 4 -17.88 9.35 -13.78
N SER A 5 -18.72 9.05 -12.80
CA SER A 5 -19.79 9.95 -12.34
C SER A 5 -19.24 11.29 -11.81
N TYR A 6 -17.98 11.31 -11.35
CA TYR A 6 -17.29 12.54 -10.96
C TYR A 6 -15.77 12.45 -11.17
N GLY A 7 -15.19 13.53 -11.72
CA GLY A 7 -13.74 13.68 -11.90
C GLY A 7 -13.12 12.68 -12.88
N PHE A 8 -11.90 12.21 -12.57
CA PHE A 8 -11.20 11.21 -13.37
C PHE A 8 -11.94 9.87 -13.35
N LYS A 9 -12.18 9.27 -14.52
CA LYS A 9 -12.79 7.94 -14.64
C LYS A 9 -11.72 6.86 -14.63
N GLY A 10 -11.77 5.96 -13.65
CA GLY A 10 -10.85 4.84 -13.52
C GLY A 10 -10.31 4.66 -12.10
N PHE A 11 -9.26 3.85 -11.96
CA PHE A 11 -8.63 3.62 -10.66
C PHE A 11 -7.63 4.72 -10.32
N VAL A 12 -7.29 4.82 -9.03
CA VAL A 12 -6.33 5.81 -8.55
C VAL A 12 -4.94 5.63 -9.17
N THR A 13 -4.53 4.39 -9.48
CA THR A 13 -3.26 4.10 -10.16
C THR A 13 -3.21 4.73 -11.55
N ASP A 14 -4.31 4.64 -12.30
CA ASP A 14 -4.44 5.24 -13.63
C ASP A 14 -4.36 6.77 -13.54
N ALA A 15 -5.08 7.34 -12.57
CA ALA A 15 -5.05 8.78 -12.32
C ALA A 15 -3.64 9.27 -11.99
N ILE A 16 -2.86 8.50 -11.20
CA ILE A 16 -1.47 8.85 -10.88
C ILE A 16 -0.60 8.77 -12.14
N THR A 17 -0.65 7.66 -12.89
CA THR A 17 0.22 7.47 -14.06
C THR A 17 -0.04 8.47 -15.18
N ASP A 18 -1.29 8.93 -15.32
CA ASP A 18 -1.68 9.85 -16.40
C ASP A 18 -1.38 11.32 -16.07
N ASN A 19 -1.30 11.67 -14.77
CA ASN A 19 -1.23 13.06 -14.33
C ASN A 19 0.04 13.44 -13.58
N VAL A 20 0.87 12.46 -13.18
CA VAL A 20 2.09 12.69 -12.39
C VAL A 20 3.31 12.15 -13.12
N ASP A 21 4.31 13.02 -13.34
CA ASP A 21 5.62 12.58 -13.80
C ASP A 21 6.41 11.93 -12.66
N LEU A 22 6.27 10.61 -12.54
CA LEU A 22 6.97 9.82 -11.52
C LEU A 22 8.47 9.65 -11.77
N THR A 23 9.01 10.13 -12.90
CA THR A 23 10.42 9.89 -13.29
C THR A 23 11.40 10.92 -12.73
N ASN A 24 10.89 12.05 -12.21
CA ASN A 24 11.72 13.17 -11.75
C ASN A 24 12.34 12.99 -10.35
N GLY A 25 12.00 11.92 -9.63
CA GLY A 25 12.54 11.60 -8.30
C GLY A 25 12.08 12.52 -7.16
N LYS A 26 11.04 13.35 -7.36
CA LYS A 26 10.56 14.33 -6.37
C LYS A 26 9.31 13.89 -5.62
N HIS A 27 8.89 12.65 -5.81
CA HIS A 27 7.62 12.14 -5.31
C HIS A 27 7.84 11.08 -4.23
N HIS A 28 6.92 11.05 -3.27
CA HIS A 28 6.84 10.00 -2.26
C HIS A 28 5.40 9.52 -2.21
N LEU A 29 5.18 8.22 -2.35
CA LEU A 29 3.85 7.63 -2.39
C LEU A 29 3.34 7.36 -0.98
N TYR A 30 2.09 7.72 -0.69
CA TYR A 30 1.40 7.30 0.53
C TYR A 30 0.07 6.67 0.14
N GLY A 31 -0.23 5.48 0.67
CA GLY A 31 -1.43 4.74 0.33
C GLY A 31 -2.15 4.15 1.55
N CYS A 32 -3.47 4.25 1.57
CA CYS A 32 -4.35 3.55 2.52
C CYS A 32 -5.64 3.19 1.78
N GLY A 33 -6.10 1.95 1.90
CA GLY A 33 -7.32 1.48 1.26
C GLY A 33 -7.36 -0.02 1.06
N PRO A 34 -8.25 -0.53 0.18
CA PRO A 34 -8.40 -1.97 -0.04
C PRO A 34 -7.10 -2.66 -0.47
N GLU A 35 -6.89 -3.89 -0.02
CA GLU A 35 -5.65 -4.63 -0.27
C GLU A 35 -5.29 -4.73 -1.76
N GLY A 36 -6.27 -4.94 -2.64
CA GLY A 36 -6.04 -4.95 -4.09
C GLY A 36 -5.54 -3.61 -4.65
N MET A 37 -6.00 -2.49 -4.10
CA MET A 37 -5.52 -1.16 -4.47
C MET A 37 -4.10 -0.93 -3.95
N LEU A 38 -3.82 -1.30 -2.70
CA LEU A 38 -2.49 -1.16 -2.10
C LEU A 38 -1.46 -2.03 -2.82
N LYS A 39 -1.84 -3.24 -3.25
CA LYS A 39 -0.99 -4.11 -4.08
C LYS A 39 -0.64 -3.45 -5.42
N ALA A 40 -1.63 -2.87 -6.10
CA ALA A 40 -1.38 -2.17 -7.38
C ALA A 40 -0.48 -0.94 -7.19
N LEU A 41 -0.64 -0.22 -6.07
CA LEU A 41 0.24 0.90 -5.70
C LEU A 41 1.66 0.43 -5.37
N ASP A 42 1.82 -0.69 -4.66
CA ASP A 42 3.10 -1.30 -4.34
C ASP A 42 3.87 -1.68 -5.61
N GLU A 43 3.21 -2.38 -6.53
CA GLU A 43 3.76 -2.78 -7.82
C GLU A 43 4.12 -1.57 -8.69
N LEU A 44 3.25 -0.55 -8.75
CA LEU A 44 3.53 0.70 -9.45
C LEU A 44 4.77 1.38 -8.88
N ALA A 45 4.85 1.53 -7.56
CA ALA A 45 5.96 2.21 -6.91
C ALA A 45 7.28 1.48 -7.11
N LEU A 46 7.30 0.15 -6.96
CA LEU A 46 8.46 -0.69 -7.25
C LEU A 46 8.90 -0.56 -8.72
N SER A 47 7.95 -0.57 -9.67
CA SER A 47 8.27 -0.45 -11.11
C SER A 47 8.89 0.90 -11.49
N LYS A 48 8.62 1.94 -10.71
CA LYS A 48 9.12 3.32 -10.94
C LYS A 48 10.27 3.70 -10.01
N ASN A 49 10.72 2.78 -9.15
CA ASN A 49 11.68 3.07 -8.09
C ASN A 49 11.25 4.27 -7.22
N LEU A 50 9.96 4.37 -6.96
CA LEU A 50 9.31 5.44 -6.22
C LEU A 50 9.27 5.05 -4.73
N PRO A 51 9.92 5.80 -3.83
CA PRO A 51 9.80 5.53 -2.40
C PRO A 51 8.36 5.81 -1.93
N GLY A 52 7.90 5.06 -0.93
CA GLY A 52 6.56 5.24 -0.41
C GLY A 52 6.25 4.40 0.81
N GLN A 53 5.10 4.68 1.40
CA GLN A 53 4.56 3.99 2.56
C GLN A 53 3.10 3.60 2.36
N LEU A 54 2.77 2.37 2.75
CA LEU A 54 1.43 1.81 2.65
C LEU A 54 0.91 1.45 4.05
N SER A 55 -0.26 1.98 4.41
CA SER A 55 -0.98 1.62 5.62
C SER A 55 -1.87 0.41 5.34
N LEU A 56 -1.55 -0.71 5.96
CA LEU A 56 -2.23 -1.99 5.75
C LEU A 56 -3.33 -2.22 6.78
N GLU A 57 -4.35 -2.96 6.36
CA GLU A 57 -5.40 -3.48 7.23
C GLU A 57 -5.29 -5.01 7.33
N ALA A 58 -5.73 -5.54 8.47
CA ALA A 58 -5.87 -6.98 8.71
C ALA A 58 -6.90 -7.20 9.83
N PRO A 59 -7.44 -8.41 10.00
CA PRO A 59 -8.21 -8.74 11.19
C PRO A 59 -7.38 -8.50 12.46
N MET A 60 -7.88 -7.67 13.39
CA MET A 60 -7.16 -7.32 14.63
C MET A 60 -7.97 -7.73 15.88
N PRO A 61 -8.04 -9.02 16.25
CA PRO A 61 -8.85 -9.46 17.38
C PRO A 61 -8.45 -8.79 18.72
N CYS A 62 -7.14 -8.70 18.99
CA CYS A 62 -6.66 -8.08 20.23
C CYS A 62 -6.22 -6.62 20.08
N GLY A 63 -5.83 -6.17 18.87
CA GLY A 63 -5.29 -4.82 18.63
C GLY A 63 -3.98 -4.44 19.35
N ILE A 64 -3.43 -5.31 20.21
CA ILE A 64 -2.28 -4.99 21.08
C ILE A 64 -1.05 -5.89 20.88
N GLY A 65 -1.05 -6.73 19.84
CA GLY A 65 0.10 -7.51 19.40
C GLY A 65 0.24 -8.91 20.02
N ILE A 66 -0.73 -9.38 20.83
CA ILE A 66 -0.59 -10.64 21.57
C ILE A 66 -1.16 -11.84 20.79
N CYS A 67 -2.32 -11.70 20.16
CA CYS A 67 -3.05 -12.83 19.60
C CYS A 67 -2.52 -13.39 18.27
N LEU A 68 -1.60 -12.69 17.61
CA LEU A 68 -1.09 -13.01 16.26
C LEU A 68 -2.15 -13.10 15.15
N GLY A 69 -3.38 -12.60 15.36
CA GLY A 69 -4.44 -12.63 14.35
C GLY A 69 -4.24 -11.66 13.17
N CYS A 70 -3.39 -10.63 13.35
CA CYS A 70 -3.10 -9.61 12.33
C CYS A 70 -1.73 -9.81 11.67
N ILE A 71 -1.28 -11.06 11.50
CA ILE A 71 0.04 -11.32 10.92
C ILE A 71 0.01 -11.16 9.38
N LYS A 72 1.07 -10.58 8.83
CA LYS A 72 1.36 -10.59 7.38
C LYS A 72 2.80 -11.05 7.14
N PRO A 73 3.08 -11.76 6.02
CA PRO A 73 4.43 -12.17 5.68
C PRO A 73 5.26 -10.99 5.13
N LEU A 74 6.53 -10.92 5.53
CA LEU A 74 7.48 -9.94 5.00
C LEU A 74 8.18 -10.49 3.76
N ARG A 75 8.50 -9.62 2.78
CA ARG A 75 9.21 -10.03 1.56
C ARG A 75 10.62 -10.52 1.84
N ALA A 76 11.28 -9.97 2.87
CA ALA A 76 12.59 -10.41 3.35
C ALA A 76 12.56 -11.76 4.13
N GLY A 77 11.37 -12.35 4.30
CA GLY A 77 11.15 -13.53 5.13
C GLY A 77 10.70 -13.18 6.55
N GLY A 78 10.00 -14.11 7.19
CA GLY A 78 9.38 -13.89 8.49
C GLY A 78 8.00 -13.24 8.41
N TYR A 79 7.50 -12.77 9.56
CA TYR A 79 6.15 -12.22 9.71
C TYR A 79 6.18 -10.95 10.56
N THR A 80 5.21 -10.07 10.32
CA THR A 80 4.99 -8.83 11.07
C THR A 80 3.54 -8.78 11.58
N ARG A 81 3.27 -8.09 12.69
CA ARG A 81 1.90 -7.86 13.20
C ARG A 81 1.46 -6.46 12.83
N ILE A 82 0.40 -6.34 12.06
CA ILE A 82 -0.11 -5.03 11.60
C ILE A 82 -0.45 -4.11 12.78
N CYS A 83 -1.00 -4.64 13.88
CA CYS A 83 -1.41 -3.81 15.02
C CYS A 83 -0.27 -3.36 15.96
N ARG A 84 0.97 -3.87 15.79
CA ARG A 84 2.08 -3.60 16.73
C ARG A 84 3.34 -3.09 16.04
N GLU A 85 3.78 -3.78 14.99
CA GLU A 85 4.91 -3.35 14.16
C GLU A 85 4.46 -2.38 13.06
N GLY A 86 3.25 -2.59 12.53
CA GLY A 86 2.63 -1.71 11.54
C GLY A 86 1.85 -0.55 12.17
N PRO A 87 0.76 -0.06 11.52
CA PRO A 87 0.16 -0.57 10.28
C PRO A 87 0.84 -0.04 9.00
N VAL A 88 1.79 0.89 9.13
CA VAL A 88 2.47 1.54 8.01
C VAL A 88 3.79 0.83 7.72
N TYR A 89 3.99 0.46 6.46
CA TYR A 89 5.17 -0.24 5.97
C TYR A 89 5.71 0.46 4.72
N ASP A 90 7.00 0.30 4.46
CA ASP A 90 7.59 0.80 3.22
C ASP A 90 7.11 -0.02 2.02
N VAL A 91 7.06 0.61 0.84
CA VAL A 91 6.79 -0.07 -0.43
C VAL A 91 7.73 -1.27 -0.61
N GLY A 92 7.16 -2.43 -0.92
CA GLY A 92 7.85 -3.70 -1.12
C GLY A 92 8.22 -4.44 0.16
N GLU A 93 7.92 -3.91 1.35
CA GLU A 93 8.29 -4.54 2.63
C GLU A 93 7.43 -5.77 2.95
N VAL A 94 6.11 -5.65 2.77
CA VAL A 94 5.11 -6.69 3.06
C VAL A 94 4.65 -7.37 1.78
N LEU A 95 4.37 -8.67 1.85
CA LEU A 95 3.75 -9.40 0.73
C LEU A 95 2.23 -9.17 0.71
N LEU A 96 1.77 -8.44 -0.31
CA LEU A 96 0.36 -8.13 -0.63
C LEU A 96 -0.18 -9.01 -1.76
#